data_AF-A0A530BDM9-F1
#
_entry.id   AF-A0A530BDM9-F1
#
_cell.length_a   1.000
_cell.length_b   1.000
_cell.length_c   1.000
_cell.angle_alpha   90.00
_cell.angle_beta   90.00
_cell.angle_gamma   90.00
#
_symmetry.space_group_name_H-M   'P 1'
#
loop_
_entity.id
_entity.type
_entity.pdbx_description
1 polymer ?
#
loop_
_entity_poly.entity_id
_entity_poly.type
_entity_poly.pdbx_seq_one_letter_code
_entity_poly.pdbx_strand_id
1 'polypeptide(L)' 'WWIIFNGAVIMPISFFCLANGPKYISGPEVAMFYLLETVLAPIWVWLIFAEAPTRNSLIGGTILIVTLVAHSLWQLHEGR' A
#
# COMPACT_ATOMS: atom_id res chain seq x y z
N TRP A 1 8.08 11.56 -19.41
CA TRP A 1 6.68 11.94 -19.15
C TRP A 1 6.18 11.39 -17.82
N TRP A 2 6.13 10.06 -17.65
CA TRP A 2 5.70 9.41 -16.39
C TRP A 2 6.41 9.89 -15.12
N ILE A 3 7.73 10.10 -15.18
CA ILE A 3 8.51 10.63 -14.04
C ILE A 3 8.08 12.05 -13.64
N ILE A 4 7.78 12.91 -14.61
CA ILE A 4 7.36 14.29 -14.35
C ILE A 4 5.95 14.28 -13.75
N PHE A 5 5.05 13.46 -14.26
CA PHE A 5 3.70 13.33 -13.70
C PHE A 5 3.73 12.77 -12.28
N ASN A 6 4.54 11.75 -12.02
CA ASN A 6 4.69 11.19 -10.68
C ASN A 6 5.30 12.20 -9.70
N GLY A 7 6.38 12.87 -10.09
CA GLY A 7 7.06 13.85 -9.22
C GLY A 7 6.26 15.15 -8.99
N ALA A 8 5.56 15.66 -10.01
CA ALA A 8 4.88 16.94 -9.91
C ALA A 8 3.45 16.85 -9.37
N VAL A 9 2.77 15.71 -9.55
CA VAL A 9 1.36 15.55 -9.16
C VAL A 9 1.20 14.50 -8.07
N ILE A 10 1.70 13.29 -8.29
CA ILE A 10 1.46 12.16 -7.37
C ILE A 10 2.19 12.39 -6.05
N MET A 11 3.48 12.68 -6.08
CA MET A 11 4.31 12.88 -4.87
C MET A 11 3.77 13.97 -3.93
N PRO A 12 3.48 15.21 -4.37
CA PRO A 12 2.97 16.24 -3.47
C PRO A 12 1.59 15.91 -2.90
N ILE A 13 0.69 15.29 -3.68
CA ILE A 13 -0.62 14.88 -3.19
C ILE A 13 -0.47 13.75 -2.16
N SER A 14 0.33 12.73 -2.45
CA SER A 14 0.61 11.61 -1.54
C SER A 14 1.23 12.09 -0.24
N PHE A 15 2.25 12.96 -0.30
CA PHE A 15 2.86 13.54 0.90
C PHE A 15 1.89 14.40 1.70
N PHE A 16 1.01 15.15 1.03
CA PHE A 16 -0.03 15.93 1.71
C PHE A 16 -1.04 15.00 2.43
N CYS A 17 -1.50 13.93 1.78
CA CYS A 17 -2.37 12.94 2.40
C CYS A 17 -1.67 12.20 3.56
N LEU A 18 -0.40 11.81 3.39
CA LEU A 18 0.39 11.13 4.41
C LEU A 18 0.69 12.04 5.61
N ALA A 19 0.94 13.33 5.40
CA ALA A 19 1.14 14.28 6.49
C ALA A 19 -0.13 14.50 7.32
N ASN A 20 -1.32 14.37 6.69
CA ASN A 20 -2.60 14.51 7.36
C ASN A 20 -3.16 13.19 7.92
N GLY A 21 -2.76 12.04 7.39
CA GLY A 21 -3.25 10.70 7.75
C GLY A 21 -3.12 10.31 9.24
N PRO A 22 -1.97 10.53 9.90
CA PRO A 22 -1.77 10.23 11.32
C PRO A 22 -2.72 11.00 12.26
N LYS A 23 -3.36 12.05 11.76
CA LYS A 23 -4.34 12.85 12.51
C LYS A 23 -5.72 12.19 12.58
N TYR A 24 -5.99 11.21 11.72
CA TYR A 24 -7.31 10.56 11.58
C TYR A 24 -7.32 9.07 11.93
N ILE A 25 -6.15 8.42 11.98
CA ILE A 25 -6.01 6.97 12.11
C ILE A 25 -4.89 6.67 13.13
N SER A 26 -5.02 5.58 13.90
CA SER A 26 -4.02 5.23 14.92
C SER A 26 -2.67 4.86 14.28
N GLY A 27 -1.56 5.14 14.98
CA GLY A 27 -0.21 4.89 14.45
C GLY A 27 0.02 3.48 13.85
N PRO A 28 -0.49 2.38 14.45
CA PRO A 28 -0.39 1.04 13.89
C PRO A 28 -1.11 0.86 12.54
N GLU A 29 -2.31 1.44 12.39
CA GLU A 29 -3.10 1.34 11.16
C GLU A 29 -2.44 2.11 10.00
N VAL A 30 -1.80 3.26 10.27
CA VAL A 30 -1.02 3.99 9.26
C VAL A 30 0.17 3.16 8.76
N ALA A 31 0.87 2.46 9.66
CA ALA A 31 1.98 1.59 9.29
C ALA A 31 1.53 0.40 8.42
N MET A 32 0.32 -0.12 8.65
CA MET A 32 -0.27 -1.15 7.80
C MET A 32 -0.57 -0.64 6.39
N PHE A 33 -1.07 0.58 6.24
CA PHE A 33 -1.28 1.19 4.92
C PHE A 33 0.02 1.36 4.14
N TYR A 34 1.11 1.72 4.83
CA TYR A 34 2.44 1.75 4.21
C TYR A 34 2.89 0.37 3.72
N LEU A 35 2.66 -0.68 4.49
CA LEU A 35 2.93 -2.06 4.04
C LEU A 35 2.10 -2.43 2.82
N LEU A 36 0.83 -2.04 2.77
CA LEU A 36 -0.05 -2.30 1.63
C LEU A 36 0.43 -1.59 0.36
N GLU A 37 0.94 -0.36 0.46
CA GLU A 37 1.51 0.36 -0.68
C GLU A 37 2.67 -0.42 -1.34
N THR A 38 3.53 -1.05 -0.55
CA THR A 38 4.65 -1.85 -1.08
C THR A 38 4.19 -3.08 -1.88
N VAL A 39 3.02 -3.63 -1.56
CA VAL A 39 2.38 -4.72 -2.33
C VAL A 39 1.71 -4.20 -3.58
N LEU A 40 1.04 -3.05 -3.46
CA LEU A 40 0.31 -2.45 -4.55
C LEU A 40 1.27 -1.97 -5.65
N ALA A 41 2.43 -1.42 -5.31
CA ALA A 41 3.43 -0.93 -6.27
C ALA A 41 3.72 -1.92 -7.44
N PRO A 42 4.12 -3.19 -7.22
CA PRO A 42 4.33 -4.14 -8.29
C PRO A 42 3.04 -4.50 -9.06
N ILE A 43 1.86 -4.47 -8.41
CA ILE A 43 0.56 -4.69 -9.08
C ILE A 43 0.26 -3.54 -10.05
N TRP A 44 0.49 -2.29 -9.64
CA TRP A 44 0.32 -1.11 -10.50
C TRP A 44 1.27 -1.13 -11.69
N VAL A 45 2.53 -1.50 -11.47
CA VAL A 45 3.52 -1.63 -12.55
C VAL A 45 3.11 -2.73 -13.53
N TRP A 46 2.69 -3.89 -13.02
CA TRP A 46 2.18 -4.96 -13.89
C TRP A 46 0.97 -4.53 -14.71
N LEU A 47 0.00 -3.83 -14.12
CA LEU A 47 -1.18 -3.34 -14.83
C LEU A 47 -0.85 -2.33 -15.95
N ILE A 48 0.15 -1.48 -15.75
CA ILE A 48 0.50 -0.41 -16.71
C ILE A 48 1.49 -0.90 -17.77
N PHE A 49 2.46 -1.72 -17.38
CA PHE A 49 3.57 -2.15 -18.25
C PHE A 49 3.43 -3.59 -18.75
N ALA A 50 2.44 -4.35 -18.27
CA ALA A 50 2.18 -5.75 -18.62
C ALA A 50 3.38 -6.72 -18.40
N GLU A 51 4.41 -6.29 -17.67
CA GLU A 51 5.55 -7.12 -17.32
C GLU A 51 5.15 -8.13 -16.25
N ALA A 52 5.11 -9.41 -16.61
CA ALA A 52 4.67 -10.48 -15.73
C ALA A 52 5.47 -10.46 -14.41
N PRO A 53 4.81 -10.28 -13.25
CA PRO A 53 5.50 -10.23 -11.97
C PRO A 53 6.19 -11.57 -11.72
N THR A 54 7.44 -11.51 -11.28
CA THR A 54 8.21 -12.72 -10.96
C THR A 54 7.52 -13.52 -9.85
N ARG A 55 7.69 -14.85 -9.85
CA ARG A 55 7.05 -15.75 -8.88
C ARG A 55 7.28 -15.34 -7.42
N ASN A 56 8.43 -14.72 -7.14
CA ASN A 56 8.79 -14.20 -5.82
C ASN A 56 7.94 -12.99 -5.40
N SER A 57 7.61 -12.10 -6.33
CA SER A 57 6.77 -10.91 -6.08
C SER A 57 5.33 -11.31 -5.78
N LEU A 58 4.82 -12.33 -6.48
CA LEU A 58 3.51 -12.95 -6.21
C LEU A 58 3.43 -13.59 -4.82
N ILE A 59 4.45 -14.35 -4.42
CA ILE A 59 4.51 -14.98 -3.10
C ILE A 59 4.57 -13.92 -2.00
N GLY A 60 5.46 -12.92 -2.12
CA GLY A 60 5.58 -11.83 -1.16
C GLY A 60 4.30 -11.00 -1.03
N GLY A 61 3.66 -10.66 -2.16
CA GLY A 61 2.39 -9.94 -2.17
C GLY A 61 1.25 -10.73 -1.52
N THR A 62 1.19 -12.05 -1.77
CA THR A 62 0.18 -12.92 -1.14
C THR A 62 0.35 -12.97 0.38
N ILE A 63 1.59 -13.12 0.87
CA ILE A 63 1.88 -13.14 2.32
C ILE A 63 1.46 -11.82 2.98
N LEU A 64 1.76 -10.69 2.36
CA LEU A 64 1.39 -9.37 2.89
C LEU A 64 -0.12 -9.16 2.90
N ILE A 65 -0.84 -9.51 1.83
CA ILE A 65 -2.32 -9.41 1.79
C ILE A 65 -2.94 -10.29 2.87
N VAL A 66 -2.51 -11.55 3.00
CA VAL A 66 -3.04 -12.47 4.03
C VAL A 66 -2.79 -11.92 5.43
N THR A 67 -1.59 -11.37 5.68
CA THR A 67 -1.23 -10.78 6.98
C THR A 67 -2.08 -9.54 7.28
N LEU A 68 -2.29 -8.66 6.31
CA LEU A 68 -3.14 -7.47 6.45
C LEU A 68 -4.59 -7.85 6.73
N VAL A 69 -5.16 -8.79 5.96
CA VAL A 69 -6.54 -9.25 6.17
C VAL A 69 -6.71 -9.91 7.54
N ALA A 70 -5.78 -10.78 7.94
CA ALA A 70 -5.81 -11.41 9.25
C ALA A 70 -5.74 -10.37 10.38
N HIS A 71 -4.86 -9.37 10.25
CA HIS A 71 -4.72 -8.31 11.24
C HIS A 71 -5.96 -7.40 11.29
N SER A 72 -6.50 -6.99 10.15
CA SER A 72 -7.73 -6.18 10.10
C SER A 72 -8.93 -6.92 10.67
N LEU A 73 -9.05 -8.24 10.40
CA LEU A 73 -10.09 -9.08 11.00
C LEU A 73 -9.92 -9.22 12.52
N TRP A 74 -8.67 -9.37 12.98
CA TRP A 74 -8.35 -9.43 14.41
C TRP A 74 -8.70 -8.11 15.10
N GLN A 75 -8.27 -6.97 14.55
CA GLN A 75 -8.61 -5.65 15.09
C GLN A 75 -10.13 -5.41 15.13
N LEU A 76 -10.87 -5.84 14.11
CA LEU A 76 -12.32 -5.73 14.09
C LEU A 76 -12.99 -6.61 15.16
N HIS A 77 -12.37 -7.74 15.51
CA HIS A 77 -12.86 -8.63 16.56
C HIS A 77 -12.54 -8.13 17.97
N GLU A 78 -11.35 -7.54 18.17
CA GLU A 78 -10.90 -6.96 19.44
C GLU A 78 -11.61 -5.63 19.77
N GLY A 79 -12.13 -4.93 18.75
CA GLY A 79 -12.89 -3.69 18.89
C GLY A 79 -14.36 -3.86 19.32
N ARG A 80 -14.78 -5.04 19.79
CA ARG A 80 -16.08 -5.28 20.42
C ARG A 80 -15.98 -5.53 21.91
#